data_AF-A0A5J4KMD7-F1
#
_entry.id   AF-A0A5J4KMD7-F1
#
_cell.length_a   1.000
_cell.length_b   1.000
_cell.length_c   1.000
_cell.angle_alpha   90.00
_cell.angle_beta   90.00
_cell.angle_gamma   90.00
#
_symmetry.space_group_name_H-M   'P 1'
#
loop_
_entity.id
_entity.type
_entity.pdbx_description
1 polymer ?
#
loop_
_entity_poly.entity_id
_entity_poly.type
_entity_poly.pdbx_seq_one_letter_code
_entity_poly.pdbx_strand_id
1 'polypeptide(L)'
;MTKTAIVSTSLTGSHESGVDLGQQLLAALPEHLDAVILFASPRYDQTELLAAFSQTCHPQLLLGCSSAGEFTFARQGEGMACALAISSSTMRFSATVGQSISSNVSGAAEQLVAGFHGREIEDEYPYQTAILLADALAGHTDTLIEDLTRLTKGSYQFIGGGAGDNAQFQRTPVFYGTEVIDNAAVALEICSKKPLGLGPATDGPRKAGHSLSQKRTVAVSSAWTVNQRSRSLSPTPVPPTNL
;
A
#
# COMPACT_ATOMS: atom_id res chain seq x y z
N MET A 1 8.48 13.27 10.80
CA MET A 1 7.90 13.70 9.52
C MET A 1 7.66 12.46 8.68
N THR A 2 6.55 12.40 7.92
CA THR A 2 6.30 11.30 6.97
C THR A 2 6.79 11.69 5.58
N LYS A 3 7.57 10.83 4.95
CA LYS A 3 8.02 10.93 3.56
C LYS A 3 7.50 9.69 2.81
N THR A 4 7.22 9.85 1.52
CA THR A 4 6.82 8.74 0.65
C THR A 4 7.54 8.87 -0.69
N ALA A 5 7.75 7.74 -1.37
CA ALA A 5 8.27 7.69 -2.73
C ALA A 5 7.51 6.64 -3.52
N ILE A 6 7.24 6.93 -4.79
CA ILE A 6 6.63 6.01 -5.73
C ILE A 6 7.61 5.85 -6.89
N VAL A 7 7.96 4.61 -7.20
CA VAL A 7 8.88 4.26 -8.29
C VAL A 7 8.25 3.21 -9.19
N SER A 8 8.75 3.11 -10.42
CA SER A 8 8.28 2.13 -11.39
C SER A 8 9.39 1.71 -12.34
N THR A 9 9.31 0.48 -12.82
CA THR A 9 10.21 -0.04 -13.84
C THR A 9 9.41 -0.65 -14.99
N SER A 10 9.95 -0.48 -16.20
CA SER A 10 9.44 -1.11 -17.42
C SER A 10 10.40 -2.16 -17.98
N LEU A 11 11.50 -2.44 -17.27
CA LEU A 11 12.45 -3.48 -17.64
C LEU A 11 11.75 -4.85 -17.68
N THR A 12 12.21 -5.74 -18.55
CA THR A 12 11.56 -7.05 -18.75
C THR A 12 12.11 -8.15 -17.86
N GLY A 13 13.38 -8.04 -17.42
CA GLY A 13 14.01 -9.04 -16.56
C GLY A 13 13.65 -8.83 -15.09
N SER A 14 13.24 -9.91 -14.40
CA SER A 14 12.71 -9.84 -13.04
C SER A 14 13.77 -9.35 -12.04
N HIS A 15 14.98 -9.90 -12.13
CA HIS A 15 16.10 -9.49 -11.27
C HIS A 15 16.46 -8.01 -11.48
N GLU A 16 16.67 -7.60 -12.74
CA GLU A 16 17.04 -6.21 -13.07
C GLU A 16 15.95 -5.23 -12.68
N SER A 17 14.68 -5.61 -12.83
CA SER A 17 13.53 -4.83 -12.35
C SER A 17 13.56 -4.65 -10.83
N GLY A 18 13.87 -5.70 -10.06
CA GLY A 18 14.00 -5.60 -8.61
C GLY A 18 15.14 -4.65 -8.19
N VAL A 19 16.30 -4.77 -8.84
CA VAL A 19 17.45 -3.88 -8.59
C VAL A 19 17.13 -2.42 -8.94
N ASP A 20 16.54 -2.18 -10.11
CA ASP A 20 16.17 -0.83 -10.59
C ASP A 20 15.20 -0.15 -9.63
N LEU A 21 14.13 -0.83 -9.22
CA LEU A 21 13.17 -0.31 -8.23
C LEU A 21 13.84 0.00 -6.89
N GLY A 22 14.70 -0.89 -6.40
CA GLY A 22 15.42 -0.69 -5.14
C GLY A 22 16.34 0.53 -5.18
N GLN A 23 17.10 0.70 -6.27
CA GLN A 23 17.98 1.85 -6.47
C GLN A 23 17.22 3.17 -6.56
N GLN A 24 16.10 3.20 -7.28
CA GLN A 24 15.24 4.38 -7.37
C GLN A 24 14.69 4.78 -6.00
N LEU A 25 14.29 3.81 -5.17
CA LEU A 25 13.82 4.08 -3.80
C LEU A 25 14.92 4.63 -2.91
N LEU A 26 16.12 4.05 -2.94
CA LEU A 26 17.24 4.57 -2.15
C LEU A 26 17.64 5.98 -2.57
N ALA A 27 17.54 6.30 -3.87
CA ALA A 27 17.77 7.65 -4.36
C ALA A 27 16.71 8.66 -3.85
N ALA A 28 15.45 8.23 -3.74
CA ALA A 28 14.34 9.08 -3.30
C ALA A 28 14.23 9.19 -1.76
N LEU A 29 14.52 8.11 -1.03
CA LEU A 29 14.42 7.97 0.42
C LEU A 29 15.68 7.27 0.97
N PRO A 30 16.81 7.99 1.11
CA PRO A 30 18.11 7.39 1.42
C PRO A 30 18.29 6.93 2.88
N GLU A 31 17.36 7.28 3.78
CA GLU A 31 17.52 7.03 5.22
C GLU A 31 16.97 5.66 5.63
N HIS A 32 15.65 5.48 5.53
CA HIS A 32 14.95 4.29 6.05
C HIS A 32 13.62 4.09 5.33
N LEU A 33 13.27 2.83 5.05
CA LEU A 33 12.01 2.42 4.43
C LEU A 33 11.22 1.59 5.46
N ASP A 34 10.30 2.22 6.20
CA ASP A 34 9.52 1.55 7.25
C ASP A 34 8.56 0.51 6.68
N ALA A 35 7.95 0.83 5.53
CA ALA A 35 7.08 -0.08 4.80
C ALA A 35 7.14 0.17 3.30
N VAL A 36 7.11 -0.90 2.52
CA VAL A 36 7.02 -0.89 1.07
C VAL A 36 5.86 -1.76 0.63
N ILE A 37 5.03 -1.22 -0.26
CA ILE A 37 3.99 -1.93 -0.98
C ILE A 37 4.43 -2.07 -2.43
N LEU A 38 4.61 -3.30 -2.91
CA LEU A 38 5.07 -3.61 -4.26
C LEU A 38 3.95 -4.26 -5.09
N PHE A 39 3.71 -3.73 -6.29
CA PHE A 39 2.81 -4.32 -7.27
C PHE A 39 3.62 -4.77 -8.47
N ALA A 40 3.42 -6.01 -8.90
CA ALA A 40 4.17 -6.58 -10.01
C ALA A 40 3.25 -7.29 -11.00
N SER A 41 3.46 -7.02 -12.28
CA SER A 41 2.79 -7.76 -13.34
C SER A 41 3.09 -9.27 -13.26
N PRO A 42 2.11 -10.15 -13.59
CA PRO A 42 2.31 -11.60 -13.66
C PRO A 42 3.41 -12.06 -14.61
N ARG A 43 3.88 -11.19 -15.53
CA ARG A 43 4.97 -11.55 -16.45
C ARG A 43 6.31 -11.77 -15.74
N TYR A 44 6.49 -11.19 -14.55
CA TYR A 44 7.72 -11.33 -13.79
C TYR A 44 7.74 -12.65 -13.03
N ASP A 45 8.94 -13.21 -12.89
CA ASP A 45 9.21 -14.11 -11.77
C ASP A 45 9.21 -13.25 -10.50
N GLN A 46 8.10 -13.30 -9.77
CA GLN A 46 7.88 -12.50 -8.56
C GLN A 46 8.88 -12.85 -7.46
N THR A 47 9.31 -14.11 -7.37
CA THR A 47 10.28 -14.53 -6.35
C THR A 47 11.63 -13.90 -6.63
N GLU A 48 12.08 -13.96 -7.89
CA GLU A 48 13.34 -13.34 -8.31
C GLU A 48 13.32 -11.81 -8.16
N LEU A 49 12.22 -11.17 -8.58
CA LEU A 49 12.03 -9.72 -8.45
C LEU A 49 12.07 -9.27 -6.99
N LEU A 50 11.30 -9.93 -6.11
CA LEU A 50 11.23 -9.57 -4.69
C LEU A 50 12.58 -9.80 -3.99
N ALA A 51 13.27 -10.89 -4.31
CA ALA A 51 14.60 -11.18 -3.77
C ALA A 51 15.61 -10.09 -4.15
N ALA A 52 15.69 -9.72 -5.43
CA ALA A 52 16.58 -8.67 -5.92
C ALA A 52 16.24 -7.29 -5.31
N PHE A 53 14.95 -6.97 -5.22
CA PHE A 53 14.47 -5.74 -4.59
C PHE A 53 14.87 -5.67 -3.11
N SER A 54 14.57 -6.73 -2.35
CA SER A 54 14.87 -6.80 -0.91
C SER A 54 16.38 -6.77 -0.62
N GLN A 55 17.21 -7.35 -1.49
CA GLN A 55 18.67 -7.29 -1.39
C GLN A 55 19.23 -5.91 -1.74
N THR A 56 18.51 -5.11 -2.53
CA THR A 56 18.99 -3.80 -2.99
C THR A 56 18.69 -2.70 -1.97
N CYS A 57 17.45 -2.62 -1.46
CA CYS A 57 17.01 -1.49 -0.63
C CYS A 57 16.65 -1.85 0.81
N HIS A 58 16.67 -3.14 1.18
CA HIS A 58 16.48 -3.64 2.55
C HIS A 58 15.32 -2.99 3.31
N PRO A 59 14.07 -3.05 2.79
CA PRO A 59 12.93 -2.47 3.48
C PRO A 59 12.65 -3.19 4.79
N GLN A 60 12.18 -2.45 5.81
CA GLN A 60 11.81 -3.09 7.09
C GLN A 60 10.59 -4.01 6.92
N LEU A 61 9.58 -3.54 6.20
CA LEU A 61 8.41 -4.33 5.81
C LEU A 61 8.26 -4.27 4.29
N LEU A 62 8.08 -5.44 3.69
CA LEU A 62 7.74 -5.58 2.28
C LEU A 62 6.48 -6.44 2.18
N LEU A 63 5.47 -5.92 1.50
CA LEU A 63 4.28 -6.66 1.14
C LEU A 63 3.79 -6.17 -0.21
N GLY A 64 2.82 -6.85 -0.79
CA GLY A 64 2.37 -6.50 -2.12
C GLY A 64 1.43 -7.52 -2.72
N CYS A 65 1.24 -7.43 -4.03
CA CYS A 65 0.50 -8.44 -4.78
C CYS A 65 0.80 -8.38 -6.28
N SER A 66 0.37 -9.40 -7.00
CA SER A 66 0.31 -9.31 -8.46
C SER A 66 -0.69 -8.24 -8.90
N SER A 67 -0.42 -7.57 -10.02
CA SER A 67 -1.30 -6.56 -10.60
C SER A 67 -1.63 -6.83 -12.07
N ALA A 68 -2.85 -6.45 -12.46
CA ALA A 68 -3.35 -6.54 -13.83
C ALA A 68 -3.08 -5.27 -14.68
N GLY A 69 -2.01 -4.55 -14.37
CA GLY A 69 -1.71 -3.22 -14.91
C GLY A 69 -1.25 -2.27 -13.81
N GLU A 70 -0.07 -1.67 -13.98
CA GLU A 70 0.55 -0.83 -12.98
C GLU A 70 0.30 0.63 -13.34
N PHE A 71 -0.59 1.26 -12.57
CA PHE A 71 -0.86 2.68 -12.70
C PHE A 71 0.08 3.45 -11.78
N THR A 72 1.08 4.12 -12.36
CA THR A 72 1.75 5.23 -11.67
C THR A 72 1.37 6.53 -12.35
N PHE A 73 1.35 7.65 -11.60
CA PHE A 73 1.01 8.97 -12.12
C PHE A 73 1.82 9.39 -13.36
N ALA A 74 3.05 8.87 -13.48
CA ALA A 74 3.98 9.21 -14.56
C ALA A 74 3.92 8.25 -15.76
N ARG A 75 3.44 7.01 -15.57
CA ARG A 75 3.44 5.98 -16.60
C ARG A 75 2.25 5.03 -16.44
N GLN A 76 1.48 4.90 -17.52
CA GLN A 76 0.56 3.81 -17.74
C GLN A 76 1.26 2.80 -18.66
N GLY A 77 1.27 1.54 -18.25
CA GLY A 77 1.86 0.46 -19.04
C GLY A 77 1.41 -0.89 -18.50
N GLU A 78 1.23 -1.84 -19.41
CA GLU A 78 1.05 -3.23 -19.05
C GLU A 78 2.43 -3.87 -18.86
N GLY A 79 2.54 -4.80 -17.90
CA GLY A 79 3.78 -5.53 -17.68
C GLY A 79 4.77 -4.82 -16.76
N MET A 80 4.45 -3.73 -16.09
CA MET A 80 5.42 -3.02 -15.26
C MET A 80 5.46 -3.59 -13.83
N ALA A 81 6.38 -3.06 -13.03
CA ALA A 81 6.33 -3.21 -11.58
C ALA A 81 6.47 -1.83 -10.95
N CYS A 82 5.78 -1.60 -9.84
CA CYS A 82 5.86 -0.34 -9.09
C CYS A 82 5.94 -0.60 -7.59
N ALA A 83 6.54 0.35 -6.87
CA ALA A 83 6.65 0.28 -5.42
C ALA A 83 6.31 1.64 -4.80
N LEU A 84 5.51 1.62 -3.73
CA LEU A 84 5.28 2.74 -2.82
C LEU A 84 6.08 2.47 -1.55
N ALA A 85 6.99 3.37 -1.20
CA ALA A 85 7.69 3.34 0.07
C ALA A 85 7.21 4.44 1.01
N ILE A 86 7.19 4.13 2.31
CA ILE A 86 6.80 5.04 3.39
C ILE A 86 7.91 5.07 4.43
N SER A 87 8.26 6.28 4.87
CA SER A 87 9.18 6.53 5.98
C SER A 87 8.53 7.55 6.92
N SER A 88 8.28 7.21 8.17
CA SER A 88 7.55 8.05 9.12
C SER A 88 8.06 7.91 10.55
N SER A 89 8.44 9.05 11.13
CA SER A 89 8.67 9.15 12.58
C SER A 89 7.38 9.30 13.41
N THR A 90 6.21 9.27 12.78
CA THR A 90 4.90 9.57 13.41
C THR A 90 3.85 8.48 13.18
N MET A 91 4.26 7.39 12.55
CA MET A 91 3.43 6.21 12.30
C MET A 91 4.21 4.97 12.73
N ARG A 92 3.48 3.93 13.12
CA ARG A 92 4.00 2.59 13.34
C ARG A 92 3.35 1.64 12.35
N PHE A 93 4.16 0.71 11.88
CA PHE A 93 3.77 -0.22 10.84
C PHE A 93 3.97 -1.64 11.35
N SER A 94 3.00 -2.51 11.06
CA SER A 94 3.13 -3.96 11.19
C SER A 94 2.51 -4.60 9.94
N ALA A 95 2.96 -5.79 9.58
CA ALA A 95 2.42 -6.49 8.44
C ALA A 95 2.17 -7.95 8.77
N THR A 96 1.06 -8.48 8.25
CA THR A 96 0.54 -9.81 8.60
C THR A 96 -0.09 -10.48 7.39
N VAL A 97 -0.16 -11.80 7.40
CA VAL A 97 -0.73 -12.64 6.34
C VAL A 97 -1.84 -13.54 6.90
N GLY A 98 -2.95 -13.63 6.17
CA GLY A 98 -4.01 -14.59 6.39
C GLY A 98 -4.12 -15.52 5.19
N GLN A 99 -4.03 -16.82 5.42
CA GLN A 99 -4.00 -17.84 4.37
C GLN A 99 -5.27 -18.69 4.35
N SER A 100 -5.43 -19.49 3.30
CA SER A 100 -6.53 -20.44 3.13
C SER A 100 -7.91 -19.77 3.00
N ILE A 101 -7.98 -18.61 2.35
CA ILE A 101 -9.20 -17.80 2.23
C ILE A 101 -10.36 -18.59 1.62
N SER A 102 -10.13 -19.29 0.52
CA SER A 102 -11.18 -20.03 -0.21
C SER A 102 -11.83 -21.15 0.62
N SER A 103 -11.11 -21.71 1.60
CA SER A 103 -11.59 -22.81 2.44
C SER A 103 -11.97 -22.38 3.86
N ASN A 104 -11.37 -21.30 4.38
CA ASN A 104 -11.53 -20.85 5.76
C ASN A 104 -11.26 -19.34 5.91
N VAL A 105 -12.13 -18.52 5.30
CA VAL A 105 -12.02 -17.06 5.34
C VAL A 105 -12.00 -16.49 6.76
N SER A 106 -12.78 -17.06 7.70
CA SER A 106 -12.79 -16.60 9.09
C SER A 106 -11.46 -16.88 9.80
N GLY A 107 -10.85 -18.05 9.56
CA GLY A 107 -9.51 -18.35 10.08
C GLY A 107 -8.43 -17.43 9.48
N ALA A 108 -8.54 -17.07 8.19
CA ALA A 108 -7.66 -16.08 7.58
C ALA A 108 -7.80 -14.70 8.24
N ALA A 109 -9.04 -14.29 8.57
CA ALA A 109 -9.29 -13.04 9.28
C ALA A 109 -8.69 -13.03 10.70
N GLU A 110 -8.79 -14.15 11.42
CA GLU A 110 -8.17 -14.33 12.74
C GLU A 110 -6.65 -14.23 12.68
N GLN A 111 -6.01 -14.85 11.67
CA GLN A 111 -4.57 -14.74 11.43
C GLN A 111 -4.13 -13.28 11.19
N LEU A 112 -4.88 -12.55 10.36
CA LEU A 112 -4.60 -11.13 10.11
C LEU A 112 -4.70 -10.31 11.41
N VAL A 113 -5.80 -10.43 12.15
CA VAL A 113 -6.01 -9.65 13.38
C VAL A 113 -5.02 -10.03 14.48
N ALA A 114 -4.56 -11.28 14.54
CA ALA A 114 -3.52 -11.69 15.49
C ALA A 114 -2.18 -10.98 15.29
N GLY A 115 -1.90 -10.48 14.09
CA GLY A 115 -0.72 -9.68 13.77
C GLY A 115 -0.90 -8.17 13.94
N PHE A 116 -2.08 -7.70 14.36
CA PHE A 116 -2.35 -6.28 14.59
C PHE A 116 -1.96 -5.87 16.01
N HIS A 117 -1.21 -4.78 16.13
CA HIS A 117 -0.69 -4.25 17.38
C HIS A 117 -1.33 -2.93 17.78
N GLY A 118 -2.17 -2.33 16.94
CA GLY A 118 -2.70 -0.99 17.15
C GLY A 118 -3.46 -0.79 18.44
N ARG A 119 -4.10 -1.83 18.98
CA ARG A 119 -4.76 -1.78 20.29
C ARG A 119 -3.79 -1.62 21.47
N GLU A 120 -2.58 -2.17 21.35
CA GLU A 120 -1.55 -2.10 22.40
C GLU A 120 -0.94 -0.71 22.51
N ILE A 121 -1.01 0.07 21.43
CA ILE A 121 -0.39 1.39 21.28
C ILE A 121 -1.40 2.51 21.02
N GLU A 122 -2.69 2.26 21.24
CA GLU A 122 -3.80 3.17 20.91
C GLU A 122 -3.69 4.53 21.63
N ASP A 123 -3.18 4.53 22.87
CA ASP A 123 -2.96 5.76 23.64
C ASP A 123 -1.96 6.72 22.96
N GLU A 124 -0.94 6.18 22.29
CA GLU A 124 0.05 6.98 21.56
C GLU A 124 -0.34 7.19 20.09
N TYR A 125 -1.00 6.20 19.48
CA TYR A 125 -1.39 6.16 18.06
C TYR A 125 -2.89 5.81 17.93
N PRO A 126 -3.80 6.78 18.15
CA PRO A 126 -5.23 6.52 18.27
C PRO A 126 -5.96 6.25 16.96
N TYR A 127 -5.28 6.29 15.81
CA TYR A 127 -5.89 6.01 14.51
C TYR A 127 -5.27 4.75 13.91
N GLN A 128 -6.09 3.72 13.70
CA GLN A 128 -5.67 2.46 13.08
C GLN A 128 -6.27 2.31 11.69
N THR A 129 -5.41 2.09 10.70
CA THR A 129 -5.79 1.80 9.32
C THR A 129 -5.03 0.57 8.86
N ALA A 130 -5.67 -0.33 8.13
CA ALA A 130 -5.02 -1.45 7.47
C ALA A 130 -5.21 -1.37 5.95
N ILE A 131 -4.11 -1.42 5.21
CA ILE A 131 -4.13 -1.65 3.76
C ILE A 131 -4.20 -3.16 3.55
N LEU A 132 -5.31 -3.65 3.03
CA LEU A 132 -5.60 -5.05 2.76
C LEU A 132 -5.46 -5.35 1.27
N LEU A 133 -4.56 -6.26 0.92
CA LEU A 133 -4.43 -6.82 -0.42
C LEU A 133 -4.80 -8.29 -0.35
N ALA A 134 -5.76 -8.72 -1.17
CA ALA A 134 -6.28 -10.09 -1.13
C ALA A 134 -6.20 -10.75 -2.49
N ASP A 135 -5.90 -12.05 -2.51
CA ASP A 135 -6.05 -12.88 -3.70
C ASP A 135 -7.50 -12.81 -4.21
N ALA A 136 -7.70 -12.19 -5.37
CA ALA A 136 -9.03 -11.96 -5.91
C ALA A 136 -9.71 -13.27 -6.37
N LEU A 137 -8.93 -14.26 -6.80
CA LEU A 137 -9.44 -15.56 -7.26
C LEU A 137 -9.76 -16.51 -6.10
N ALA A 138 -9.24 -16.26 -4.90
CA ALA A 138 -9.64 -16.99 -3.69
C ALA A 138 -11.10 -16.75 -3.29
N GLY A 139 -11.69 -15.65 -3.79
CA GLY A 139 -13.05 -15.23 -3.46
C GLY A 139 -13.21 -14.77 -2.01
N HIS A 140 -14.46 -14.52 -1.60
CA HIS A 140 -14.83 -14.20 -0.21
C HIS A 140 -14.28 -12.88 0.37
N THR A 141 -13.82 -11.95 -0.45
CA THR A 141 -13.27 -10.66 0.02
C THR A 141 -14.27 -9.86 0.88
N ASP A 142 -15.56 -9.88 0.54
CA ASP A 142 -16.60 -9.22 1.33
C ASP A 142 -16.71 -9.86 2.72
N THR A 143 -16.77 -11.18 2.80
CA THR A 143 -16.80 -11.93 4.08
C THR A 143 -15.55 -11.70 4.90
N LEU A 144 -14.37 -11.64 4.27
CA LEU A 144 -13.11 -11.32 4.93
C LEU A 144 -13.18 -9.94 5.60
N ILE A 145 -13.68 -8.92 4.89
CA ILE A 145 -13.81 -7.56 5.43
C ILE A 145 -14.84 -7.49 6.56
N GLU A 146 -15.94 -8.23 6.45
CA GLU A 146 -16.95 -8.34 7.51
C GLU A 146 -16.35 -8.96 8.79
N ASP A 147 -15.62 -10.06 8.65
CA ASP A 147 -14.95 -10.73 9.77
C ASP A 147 -13.87 -9.86 10.40
N LEU A 148 -13.04 -9.21 9.60
CA LEU A 148 -12.05 -8.25 10.08
C LEU A 148 -12.70 -7.10 10.85
N THR A 149 -13.79 -6.54 10.35
CA THR A 149 -14.54 -5.46 11.01
C THR A 149 -15.11 -5.93 12.35
N ARG A 150 -15.63 -7.15 12.39
CA ARG A 150 -16.19 -7.76 13.61
C ARG A 150 -15.10 -8.04 14.65
N LEU A 151 -14.00 -8.68 14.25
CA LEU A 151 -12.88 -9.05 15.12
C LEU A 151 -12.17 -7.83 15.71
N THR A 152 -12.02 -6.76 14.92
CA THR A 152 -11.48 -5.47 15.37
C THR A 152 -12.51 -4.59 16.08
N LYS A 153 -13.76 -5.03 16.21
CA LYS A 153 -14.86 -4.25 16.82
C LYS A 153 -15.07 -2.88 16.16
N GLY A 154 -14.67 -2.73 14.90
CA GLY A 154 -14.76 -1.48 14.14
C GLY A 154 -13.75 -0.40 14.54
N SER A 155 -12.68 -0.71 15.29
CA SER A 155 -11.63 0.27 15.59
C SER A 155 -10.72 0.55 14.40
N TYR A 156 -10.68 -0.36 13.41
CA TYR A 156 -9.84 -0.23 12.22
C TYR A 156 -10.62 0.31 11.03
N GLN A 157 -9.94 1.14 10.26
CA GLN A 157 -10.32 1.41 8.88
C GLN A 157 -9.61 0.45 7.93
N PHE A 158 -10.35 -0.21 7.04
CA PHE A 158 -9.80 -1.07 6.00
C PHE A 158 -9.88 -0.37 4.63
N ILE A 159 -8.75 -0.35 3.92
CA ILE A 159 -8.64 0.12 2.53
C ILE A 159 -7.81 -0.88 1.73
N GLY A 160 -7.88 -0.85 0.40
CA GLY A 160 -7.02 -1.68 -0.45
C GLY A 160 -7.76 -2.26 -1.64
N GLY A 161 -7.34 -3.43 -2.12
CA GLY A 161 -7.84 -4.02 -3.37
C GLY A 161 -7.48 -5.49 -3.55
N GLY A 162 -8.05 -6.09 -4.60
CA GLY A 162 -7.73 -7.46 -4.99
C GLY A 162 -6.49 -7.53 -5.88
N ALA A 163 -5.68 -8.55 -5.69
CA ALA A 163 -4.58 -8.92 -6.58
C ALA A 163 -5.14 -9.26 -7.98
N GLY A 164 -4.40 -8.93 -9.04
CA GLY A 164 -4.85 -9.07 -10.42
C GLY A 164 -3.83 -9.78 -11.30
N ASP A 165 -4.30 -10.32 -12.44
CA ASP A 165 -3.49 -11.14 -13.34
C ASP A 165 -3.67 -10.85 -14.84
N ASN A 166 -3.85 -9.58 -15.21
CA ASN A 166 -4.07 -9.13 -16.60
C ASN A 166 -5.27 -9.82 -17.27
N ALA A 167 -6.35 -10.07 -16.52
CA ALA A 167 -7.55 -10.76 -16.99
C ALA A 167 -7.29 -12.19 -17.51
N GLN A 168 -6.21 -12.83 -17.06
CA GLN A 168 -5.97 -14.25 -17.33
C GLN A 168 -6.85 -15.15 -16.45
N PHE A 169 -7.25 -14.66 -15.27
CA PHE A 169 -8.06 -15.38 -14.27
C PHE A 169 -7.49 -16.76 -13.91
N GLN A 170 -6.17 -16.86 -13.80
CA GLN A 170 -5.43 -18.07 -13.45
C GLN A 170 -4.79 -18.00 -12.07
N ARG A 171 -4.17 -16.86 -11.70
CA ARG A 171 -3.35 -16.78 -10.48
C ARG A 171 -3.13 -15.35 -10.00
N THR A 172 -3.57 -15.02 -8.79
CA THR A 172 -3.52 -13.66 -8.21
C THR A 172 -2.84 -13.63 -6.83
N PRO A 173 -1.53 -13.92 -6.75
CA PRO A 173 -0.83 -14.05 -5.47
C PRO A 173 -0.64 -12.70 -4.76
N VAL A 174 -0.48 -12.78 -3.44
CA VAL A 174 -0.03 -11.69 -2.57
C VAL A 174 1.41 -11.92 -2.14
N PHE A 175 2.10 -10.87 -1.69
CA PHE A 175 3.51 -10.92 -1.29
C PHE A 175 3.67 -10.56 0.18
N TYR A 176 4.49 -11.31 0.89
CA TYR A 176 4.96 -10.97 2.24
C TYR A 176 6.46 -11.25 2.34
N GLY A 177 7.25 -10.19 2.54
CA GLY A 177 8.69 -10.26 2.38
C GLY A 177 9.06 -10.64 0.94
N THR A 178 9.80 -11.74 0.81
CA THR A 178 10.17 -12.33 -0.49
C THR A 178 9.32 -13.55 -0.86
N GLU A 179 8.31 -13.87 -0.04
CA GLU A 179 7.40 -14.99 -0.29
C GLU A 179 6.23 -14.57 -1.17
N VAL A 180 5.90 -15.43 -2.13
CA VAL A 180 4.75 -15.31 -3.03
C VAL A 180 3.70 -16.31 -2.57
N ILE A 181 2.53 -15.83 -2.17
CA ILE A 181 1.53 -16.62 -1.45
C ILE A 181 0.20 -16.57 -2.21
N ASP A 182 -0.29 -17.73 -2.61
CA ASP A 182 -1.62 -17.91 -3.20
C ASP A 182 -2.68 -18.15 -2.12
N ASN A 183 -3.96 -17.96 -2.46
CA ASN A 183 -5.10 -18.22 -1.59
C ASN A 183 -4.99 -17.48 -0.24
N ALA A 184 -4.53 -16.24 -0.28
CA ALA A 184 -4.15 -15.46 0.90
C ALA A 184 -4.43 -13.97 0.76
N ALA A 185 -4.38 -13.27 1.89
CA ALA A 185 -4.41 -11.82 1.97
C ALA A 185 -3.27 -11.35 2.87
N VAL A 186 -2.74 -10.17 2.56
CA VAL A 186 -1.75 -9.48 3.38
C VAL A 186 -2.31 -8.14 3.82
N ALA A 187 -2.01 -7.76 5.05
CA ALA A 187 -2.40 -6.47 5.61
C ALA A 187 -1.18 -5.70 6.09
N LEU A 188 -1.08 -4.44 5.71
CA LEU A 188 -0.20 -3.46 6.34
C LEU A 188 -1.02 -2.63 7.32
N GLU A 189 -0.81 -2.85 8.61
CA GLU A 189 -1.33 -2.00 9.66
C GLU A 189 -0.52 -0.70 9.73
N ILE A 190 -1.23 0.42 9.86
CA ILE A 190 -0.70 1.76 10.03
C ILE A 190 -1.37 2.35 11.26
N CYS A 191 -0.60 2.48 12.34
CA CYS A 191 -1.01 3.17 13.55
C CYS A 191 -0.43 4.58 13.52
N SER A 192 -1.28 5.61 13.57
CA SER A 192 -0.85 7.00 13.36
C SER A 192 -1.36 7.94 14.44
N LYS A 193 -0.64 9.06 14.62
CA LYS A 193 -1.04 10.15 15.54
C LYS A 193 -2.12 11.07 14.96
N LYS A 194 -2.41 10.95 13.66
CA LYS A 194 -3.38 11.77 12.92
C LYS A 194 -4.17 10.89 11.97
N PRO A 195 -5.47 11.16 11.75
CA PRO A 195 -6.27 10.39 10.79
C PRO A 195 -5.63 10.42 9.41
N LEU A 196 -5.62 9.28 8.71
CA LEU A 196 -5.23 9.23 7.31
C LEU A 196 -6.37 9.81 6.45
N GLY A 197 -6.05 10.81 5.63
CA GLY A 197 -7.01 11.41 4.72
C GLY A 197 -7.32 10.46 3.57
N LEU A 198 -8.48 9.81 3.62
CA LEU A 198 -8.94 8.89 2.59
C LEU A 198 -10.14 9.49 1.86
N GLY A 199 -9.84 10.22 0.79
CA GLY A 199 -10.80 10.83 -0.13
C GLY A 199 -10.09 11.77 -1.10
N PRO A 200 -10.68 12.07 -2.27
CA PRO A 200 -10.17 13.15 -3.10
C PRO A 200 -10.21 14.45 -2.28
N ALA A 201 -9.11 15.18 -2.24
CA ALA A 201 -9.06 16.48 -1.60
C ALA A 201 -10.00 17.43 -2.35
N THR A 202 -11.14 17.73 -1.76
CA THR A 202 -11.92 18.92 -2.13
C THR A 202 -11.41 20.06 -1.26
N ASP A 203 -10.77 21.06 -1.87
CA ASP A 203 -10.31 22.27 -1.19
C ASP A 203 -11.49 22.98 -0.51
N GLY A 204 -11.55 22.90 0.82
CA GLY A 204 -12.53 23.62 1.63
C GLY A 204 -12.29 23.37 3.13
N PRO A 205 -12.42 24.39 3.99
CA PRO A 205 -12.14 24.24 5.41
C PRO A 205 -13.20 23.33 6.07
N ARG A 206 -12.79 22.16 6.57
CA ARG A 206 -13.64 21.36 7.47
C ARG A 206 -13.60 21.98 8.87
N LYS A 207 -14.75 22.45 9.35
CA LYS A 207 -14.92 22.82 10.75
C LYS A 207 -14.76 21.58 11.62
N ALA A 208 -13.97 21.69 12.67
CA ALA A 208 -13.87 20.69 13.71
C ALA A 208 -15.19 20.60 14.48
N GLY A 209 -15.81 19.43 14.49
CA GLY A 209 -17.03 19.16 15.24
C GLY A 209 -17.78 17.96 14.64
N HIS A 210 -18.12 17.01 15.52
CA HIS A 210 -18.85 15.76 15.29
C HIS A 210 -17.99 14.51 15.03
N SER A 211 -17.82 13.76 16.12
CA SER A 211 -17.62 12.31 16.16
C SER A 211 -18.71 11.63 15.32
N LEU A 212 -18.29 10.97 14.24
CA LEU A 212 -19.14 10.10 13.43
C LEU A 212 -18.28 8.90 13.02
N SER A 213 -18.50 7.80 13.74
CA SER A 213 -18.12 6.45 13.36
C SER A 213 -18.79 6.09 12.02
N GLN A 214 -18.17 6.46 10.89
CA GLN A 214 -18.60 6.00 9.57
C GLN A 214 -17.68 4.88 9.11
N LYS A 215 -18.23 3.66 9.07
CA LYS A 215 -17.69 2.53 8.33
C LYS A 215 -17.53 2.96 6.86
N ARG A 216 -16.29 3.17 6.42
CA ARG A 216 -15.96 3.43 5.01
C ARG A 216 -14.81 2.53 4.61
N THR A 217 -15.16 1.35 4.09
CA THR A 217 -14.27 0.55 3.25
C THR A 217 -14.27 1.19 1.88
N VAL A 218 -13.13 1.72 1.44
CA VAL A 218 -12.94 2.23 0.08
C VAL A 218 -12.17 1.16 -0.68
N ALA A 219 -12.83 0.50 -1.65
CA ALA A 219 -12.16 -0.32 -2.64
C ALA A 219 -11.31 0.61 -3.53
N VAL A 220 -9.99 0.51 -3.40
CA VAL A 220 -9.03 1.31 -4.17
C VAL A 220 -8.72 0.54 -5.46
N SER A 221 -9.65 0.59 -6.43
CA SER A 221 -9.29 0.37 -7.83
C SER A 221 -9.09 1.69 -8.59
N SER A 222 -9.42 2.84 -7.99
CA SER A 222 -9.43 4.15 -8.68
C SER A 222 -9.01 5.37 -7.84
N ALA A 223 -8.56 5.20 -6.59
CA ALA A 223 -8.33 6.32 -5.65
C ALA A 223 -6.88 6.89 -5.58
N TRP A 224 -5.97 6.51 -6.48
CA TRP A 224 -4.59 7.01 -6.48
C TRP A 224 -4.41 8.47 -6.93
N THR A 225 -5.49 9.14 -7.32
CA THR A 225 -5.46 10.58 -7.61
C THR A 225 -5.76 11.34 -6.32
N VAL A 226 -4.71 11.85 -5.64
CA VAL A 226 -4.65 13.19 -5.01
C VAL A 226 -3.46 13.30 -4.03
N ASN A 227 -2.48 14.16 -4.38
CA ASN A 227 -2.04 15.34 -3.61
C ASN A 227 -0.55 15.67 -3.82
N GLN A 228 -0.22 16.39 -4.91
CA GLN A 228 1.07 17.10 -5.01
C GLN A 228 0.91 18.52 -5.60
N ARG A 229 0.01 19.32 -5.03
CA ARG A 229 0.13 20.78 -5.09
C ARG A 229 0.43 21.34 -3.72
N SER A 230 1.69 21.25 -3.31
CA SER A 230 2.29 22.34 -2.53
C SER A 230 3.81 22.28 -2.60
N ARG A 231 4.39 23.39 -3.09
CA ARG A 231 5.81 23.79 -3.11
C ARG A 231 6.58 23.55 -4.42
N SER A 232 6.12 24.19 -5.50
CA SER A 232 7.06 24.95 -6.33
C SER A 232 6.91 26.43 -5.97
N LEU A 233 7.86 26.96 -5.19
CA LEU A 233 8.08 28.40 -5.13
C LEU A 233 8.58 28.81 -6.51
N SER A 234 7.71 29.41 -7.32
CA SER A 234 8.13 30.12 -8.53
C SER A 234 8.89 31.39 -8.12
N PRO A 235 10.05 31.70 -8.72
CA PRO A 235 10.70 32.98 -8.49
C PRO A 235 9.81 34.11 -9.03
N THR A 236 9.59 35.12 -8.19
CA THR A 236 8.89 36.37 -8.57
C THR A 236 9.59 37.03 -9.76
N PRO A 237 8.86 37.42 -10.82
CA PRO A 237 9.46 38.17 -11.92
C PRO A 237 9.77 39.60 -11.49
N VAL A 238 10.99 40.06 -11.80
CA VAL A 238 11.44 41.45 -11.66
C VAL A 238 10.74 42.29 -12.74
N PRO A 239 10.17 43.46 -12.41
CA PRO A 239 9.54 44.32 -13.43
C PRO A 239 10.60 44.99 -14.31
N PRO A 240 10.33 45.21 -15.61
CA PRO A 240 11.28 45.87 -16.51
C PRO A 240 11.40 47.36 -16.19
N THR A 241 12.65 47.82 -16.09
CA THR A 241 13.03 49.23 -16.07
C THR A 241 12.79 49.82 -17.47
N ASN A 242 11.87 50.78 -17.59
CA ASN A 242 11.74 51.60 -18.79
C ASN A 242 12.65 52.84 -18.68
N LEU A 243 13.26 53.18 -19.81
CA LEU A 243 13.82 54.51 -20.12
C LEU A 243 12.74 55.59 -20.00
#